data_AF-A0AAD5QHJ9-F1
#
_entry.id   AF-A0AAD5QHJ9-F1
#
_cell.length_a   1.000
_cell.length_b   1.000
_cell.length_c   1.000
_cell.angle_alpha   90.00
_cell.angle_beta   90.00
_cell.angle_gamma   90.00
#
_symmetry.space_group_name_H-M   'P 1'
#
loop_
_entity.id
_entity.type
_entity.pdbx_description
1 polymer ?
#
loop_
_entity_poly.entity_id
_entity_poly.type
_entity_poly.pdbx_seq_one_letter_code
_entity_poly.pdbx_strand_id
1 'polypeptide(L)'
;MITDSLNQEFCPSRNMRALESRQMAKSLRSKFKRKIRALAREKKAHKERAWLEAAVSRRAHFERKQAAKGAETTDVKSDSNEVEMLDDASPNPVKKATINVKTMKRADGTYPPWLSGTQRNKLSKINKAAKKKKKLRAKKR
;
A
#
# COMPACT_ATOMS: atom_id res chain seq x y z
N MET A 1 -12.28 38.47 -36.49
CA MET A 1 -13.45 38.72 -35.62
C MET A 1 -14.17 37.37 -35.49
N ILE A 2 -13.68 36.44 -34.67
CA ILE A 2 -13.95 36.26 -33.23
C ILE A 2 -15.42 36.50 -32.89
N THR A 3 -16.19 35.41 -32.75
CA THR A 3 -17.05 35.14 -31.58
C THR A 3 -17.44 33.66 -31.57
N ASP A 4 -16.61 32.85 -30.88
CA ASP A 4 -17.04 31.62 -30.23
C ASP A 4 -17.96 32.01 -29.06
N SER A 5 -19.24 31.67 -29.15
CA SER A 5 -20.19 31.74 -28.03
C SER A 5 -20.59 30.31 -27.66
N LEU A 6 -19.65 29.58 -27.05
CA LEU A 6 -19.97 28.36 -26.34
C LEU A 6 -20.73 28.75 -25.07
N ASN A 7 -22.05 28.50 -25.09
CA ASN A 7 -22.92 28.49 -23.93
C ASN A 7 -22.33 27.55 -22.86
N GLN A 8 -21.64 28.15 -21.91
CA GLN A 8 -21.18 27.50 -20.70
C GLN A 8 -22.36 27.49 -19.73
N GLU A 9 -23.18 26.44 -19.78
CA GLU A 9 -24.09 26.09 -18.70
C GLU A 9 -23.25 25.73 -17.45
N PHE A 10 -22.89 26.75 -16.68
CA PHE A 10 -22.34 26.58 -15.35
C PHE A 10 -23.51 26.52 -14.38
N CYS A 11 -24.12 25.34 -14.20
CA CYS A 11 -25.06 25.08 -13.12
C CYS A 11 -24.35 25.26 -11.76
N PRO A 12 -24.66 26.27 -10.93
CA PRO A 12 -24.23 26.29 -9.54
C PRO A 12 -25.32 25.61 -8.71
N SER A 13 -25.52 24.30 -8.90
CA SER A 13 -26.46 23.53 -8.08
C SER A 13 -25.84 22.22 -7.62
N ARG A 14 -24.76 22.33 -6.83
CA ARG A 14 -24.25 21.19 -6.08
C ARG A 14 -23.46 21.62 -4.85
N ASN A 15 -24.16 22.16 -3.86
CA ASN A 15 -23.94 21.90 -2.42
C ASN A 15 -24.57 22.99 -1.54
N MET A 16 -25.89 23.13 -1.59
CA MET A 16 -26.66 23.76 -0.51
C MET A 16 -27.31 22.68 0.37
N ARG A 17 -26.51 21.70 0.80
CA ARG A 17 -26.93 20.68 1.79
C ARG A 17 -25.83 20.36 2.80
N ALA A 18 -24.94 21.32 3.03
CA ALA A 18 -23.83 21.20 3.99
C ALA A 18 -23.93 22.16 5.19
N LEU A 19 -25.08 22.84 5.37
CA LEU A 19 -25.22 23.89 6.39
C LEU A 19 -26.36 23.67 7.41
N GLU A 20 -27.03 22.52 7.43
CA GLU A 20 -28.14 22.24 8.36
C GLU A 20 -27.84 21.20 9.45
N SER A 21 -26.58 21.10 9.88
CA SER A 21 -26.27 20.33 11.10
C SER A 21 -25.09 20.92 11.88
N ARG A 22 -25.15 22.23 12.15
CA ARG A 22 -24.42 22.84 13.28
C ARG A 22 -25.06 22.53 14.65
N GLN A 23 -25.68 21.37 14.82
CA GLN A 23 -25.82 20.78 16.14
C GLN A 23 -24.51 20.06 16.43
N MET A 24 -23.78 20.49 17.46
CA MET A 24 -22.45 19.99 17.80
C MET A 24 -22.35 18.46 17.63
N ALA A 25 -21.32 18.01 16.90
CA ALA A 25 -21.08 16.59 16.73
C ALA A 25 -21.10 15.90 18.10
N LYS A 26 -21.84 14.80 18.20
CA LYS A 26 -21.98 14.09 19.47
C LYS A 26 -20.61 13.61 19.94
N SER A 27 -20.26 13.89 21.20
CA SER A 27 -19.02 13.42 21.82
C SER A 27 -18.83 11.91 21.66
N LEU A 28 -17.57 11.48 21.52
CA LEU A 28 -17.18 10.07 21.48
C LEU A 28 -17.74 9.31 22.70
N ARG A 29 -17.85 9.97 23.86
CA ARG A 29 -18.32 9.33 25.10
C ARG A 29 -19.84 9.44 25.30
N SER A 30 -20.56 10.11 24.37
CA SER A 30 -22.02 10.23 24.42
C SER A 30 -22.68 8.85 24.53
N LYS A 31 -23.61 8.71 25.47
CA LYS A 31 -24.34 7.46 25.74
C LYS A 31 -25.05 6.94 24.50
N PHE A 32 -25.64 7.83 23.70
CA PHE A 32 -26.29 7.47 22.43
C PHE A 32 -25.31 6.81 21.44
N LYS A 33 -24.14 7.42 21.20
CA LYS A 33 -23.13 6.86 20.28
C LYS A 33 -22.52 5.57 20.82
N ARG A 34 -22.40 5.42 22.15
CA ARG A 34 -21.96 4.17 22.77
C ARG A 34 -22.99 3.05 22.57
N LYS A 35 -24.29 3.34 22.77
CA LYS A 35 -25.38 2.39 22.57
C LYS A 35 -25.43 1.86 21.14
N ILE A 36 -25.40 2.76 20.15
CA ILE A 36 -25.37 2.37 18.73
C ILE A 36 -24.14 1.53 18.39
N ARG A 37 -22.96 1.85 18.96
CA ARG A 37 -21.76 1.02 18.77
C ARG A 37 -21.86 -0.35 19.43
N ALA A 38 -22.54 -0.49 20.57
CA ALA A 38 -22.77 -1.79 21.18
C ALA A 38 -23.61 -2.68 20.25
N LEU A 39 -24.75 -2.16 19.76
CA LEU A 39 -25.60 -2.85 18.79
C LEU A 39 -24.83 -3.21 17.50
N ALA A 40 -23.97 -2.30 17.01
CA ALA A 40 -23.14 -2.55 15.84
C ALA A 40 -22.07 -3.64 16.07
N ARG A 41 -21.56 -3.78 17.31
CA ARG A 41 -20.62 -4.86 17.68
C ARG A 41 -21.34 -6.20 17.77
N GLU A 42 -22.50 -6.25 18.41
CA GLU A 42 -23.34 -7.47 18.46
C GLU A 42 -23.66 -7.97 17.05
N LYS A 43 -24.05 -7.06 16.15
CA LYS A 43 -24.28 -7.38 14.74
C LYS A 43 -23.03 -7.91 14.02
N LYS A 44 -21.82 -7.51 14.41
CA LYS A 44 -20.58 -7.96 13.76
C LYS A 44 -19.97 -9.21 14.40
N ALA A 45 -20.27 -9.46 15.68
CA ALA A 45 -19.65 -10.50 16.48
C ALA A 45 -19.71 -11.89 15.82
N HIS A 46 -20.86 -12.26 15.23
CA HIS A 46 -20.99 -13.56 14.55
C HIS A 46 -20.09 -13.69 13.32
N LYS A 47 -19.92 -12.61 12.53
CA LYS A 47 -19.07 -12.62 11.34
C LYS A 47 -17.60 -12.67 11.73
N GLU A 48 -17.23 -11.87 12.72
CA GLU A 48 -15.87 -11.84 13.26
C GLU A 48 -15.50 -13.21 13.84
N ARG A 49 -16.41 -13.83 14.60
CA ARG A 49 -16.22 -15.20 15.12
C ARG A 49 -16.03 -16.23 14.00
N ALA A 50 -16.89 -16.23 12.98
CA ALA A 50 -16.76 -17.16 11.86
C ALA A 50 -15.43 -16.98 11.10
N TRP A 51 -14.97 -15.74 10.91
CA TRP A 51 -13.67 -15.47 10.27
C TRP A 51 -12.49 -15.92 11.12
N LEU A 52 -12.56 -15.74 12.45
CA LEU A 52 -11.54 -16.20 13.38
C LEU A 52 -11.48 -17.73 13.45
N GLU A 53 -12.63 -18.40 13.55
CA GLU A 53 -12.71 -19.86 13.51
C GLU A 53 -12.14 -20.40 12.20
N ALA A 54 -12.51 -19.81 11.06
CA ALA A 54 -11.94 -20.18 9.77
C ALA A 54 -10.41 -19.92 9.69
N ALA A 55 -9.90 -18.86 10.35
CA ALA A 55 -8.47 -18.60 10.42
C ALA A 55 -7.74 -19.66 11.28
N VAL A 56 -8.32 -20.04 12.43
CA VAL A 56 -7.78 -21.10 13.30
C VAL A 56 -7.75 -22.43 12.56
N SER A 57 -8.81 -22.81 11.85
CA SER A 57 -8.84 -24.05 11.06
C SER A 57 -7.77 -24.07 9.97
N ARG A 58 -7.48 -22.93 9.35
CA ARG A 58 -6.43 -22.82 8.32
C ARG A 58 -5.01 -22.75 8.90
N ARG A 59 -4.86 -22.56 10.22
CA ARG A 59 -3.56 -22.35 10.86
C ARG A 59 -2.59 -23.50 10.58
N ALA A 60 -3.02 -24.75 10.76
CA ALA A 60 -2.18 -25.92 10.52
C ALA A 60 -1.71 -26.02 9.05
N HIS A 61 -2.59 -25.67 8.10
CA HIS A 61 -2.22 -25.63 6.68
C HIS A 61 -1.24 -24.49 6.37
N PHE A 62 -1.41 -23.32 6.99
CA PHE A 62 -0.46 -22.21 6.85
C PHE A 62 0.90 -22.53 7.48
N GLU A 63 0.94 -23.14 8.66
CA GLU A 63 2.19 -23.57 9.31
C GLU A 63 2.95 -24.58 8.44
N ARG A 64 2.27 -25.60 7.89
CA ARG A 64 2.88 -26.54 6.93
C ARG A 64 3.37 -25.86 5.66
N LYS A 65 2.59 -24.93 5.08
CA LYS A 65 2.99 -24.18 3.89
C LYS A 65 4.17 -23.23 4.17
N GLN A 66 4.23 -22.64 5.35
CA GLN A 66 5.34 -21.79 5.77
C GLN A 66 6.59 -22.61 6.09
N ALA A 67 6.44 -23.80 6.67
CA ALA A 67 7.54 -24.74 6.84
C ALA A 67 8.06 -25.26 5.50
N ALA A 68 7.18 -25.56 4.53
CA ALA A 68 7.59 -25.94 3.17
C ALA A 68 8.29 -24.79 2.42
N LYS A 69 7.79 -23.55 2.56
CA LYS A 69 8.48 -22.37 2.02
C LYS A 69 9.80 -22.08 2.75
N GLY A 70 9.87 -22.35 4.04
CA GLY A 70 11.09 -22.31 4.84
C GLY A 70 12.09 -23.35 4.36
N ALA A 71 11.65 -24.60 4.16
CA ALA A 71 12.43 -25.72 3.65
C ALA A 71 13.02 -25.42 2.25
N GLU A 72 12.19 -24.91 1.33
CA GLU A 72 12.63 -24.48 0.00
C GLU A 72 13.62 -23.31 0.06
N THR A 73 13.60 -22.51 1.15
CA THR A 73 14.63 -21.48 1.41
C THR A 73 15.83 -21.98 2.22
N THR A 74 15.77 -23.15 2.86
CA THR A 74 16.84 -23.70 3.72
C THR A 74 17.64 -24.82 3.09
N ASP A 75 17.23 -25.36 1.93
CA ASP A 75 18.14 -26.15 1.07
C ASP A 75 19.25 -25.30 0.43
N VAL A 76 19.29 -24.00 0.73
CA VAL A 76 20.50 -23.17 0.63
C VAL A 76 20.86 -22.68 2.04
N LYS A 77 21.64 -23.51 2.75
CA LYS A 77 22.32 -23.30 4.04
C LYS A 77 21.53 -23.60 5.32
N SER A 78 21.67 -24.83 5.77
CA SER A 78 22.03 -25.10 7.16
C SER A 78 23.39 -24.45 7.48
N ASP A 79 23.46 -23.58 8.49
CA ASP A 79 24.14 -23.86 9.77
C ASP A 79 24.37 -22.57 10.56
N SER A 80 24.32 -22.68 11.89
CA SER A 80 24.55 -21.68 12.95
C SER A 80 23.46 -20.62 13.23
N ASN A 81 22.62 -21.01 14.18
CA ASN A 81 22.03 -20.21 15.27
C ASN A 81 22.89 -19.02 15.74
N GLU A 82 22.40 -17.77 15.58
CA GLU A 82 22.61 -16.70 16.56
C GLU A 82 21.59 -15.56 16.36
N VAL A 83 20.81 -15.30 17.41
CA VAL A 83 20.09 -14.05 17.58
C VAL A 83 21.11 -13.03 18.06
N GLU A 84 21.54 -12.10 17.21
CA GLU A 84 22.20 -10.89 17.69
C GLU A 84 21.75 -9.69 16.85
N MET A 85 21.09 -8.77 17.54
CA MET A 85 21.07 -7.37 17.17
C MET A 85 22.50 -6.86 17.30
N LEU A 86 23.11 -6.22 16.29
CA LEU A 86 23.98 -5.06 16.51
C LEU A 86 24.42 -4.39 15.20
N ASP A 87 24.88 -3.17 15.42
CA ASP A 87 25.10 -2.03 14.54
C ASP A 87 26.18 -2.12 13.45
N ASP A 88 26.04 -1.12 12.56
CA ASP A 88 27.02 -0.22 11.92
C ASP A 88 28.47 -0.70 11.59
N ALA A 89 28.86 -0.34 10.36
CA ALA A 89 30.21 -0.19 9.82
C ALA A 89 31.18 -1.39 9.77
N SER A 90 31.18 -2.14 8.66
CA SER A 90 32.45 -2.64 8.04
C SER A 90 32.26 -3.11 6.57
N PRO A 91 33.23 -2.87 5.66
CA PRO A 91 33.06 -3.01 4.21
C PRO A 91 33.48 -4.40 3.72
N ASN A 92 32.52 -5.22 3.30
CA ASN A 92 32.79 -6.45 2.56
C ASN A 92 31.93 -6.48 1.28
N PRO A 93 32.43 -7.05 0.17
CA PRO A 93 31.99 -6.73 -1.19
C PRO A 93 30.50 -7.01 -1.34
N VAL A 94 29.78 -5.90 -1.45
CA VAL A 94 28.33 -5.78 -1.46
C VAL A 94 27.74 -6.77 -2.44
N LYS A 95 27.02 -7.79 -1.94
CA LYS A 95 26.04 -8.53 -2.73
C LYS A 95 25.16 -7.48 -3.39
N LYS A 96 25.38 -7.21 -4.68
CA LYS A 96 24.73 -6.11 -5.38
C LYS A 96 23.23 -6.27 -5.16
N ALA A 97 22.60 -5.25 -4.60
CA ALA A 97 21.19 -5.29 -4.22
C ALA A 97 20.38 -5.89 -5.39
N THR A 98 19.64 -6.97 -5.12
CA THR A 98 18.79 -7.68 -6.09
C THR A 98 17.83 -6.74 -6.84
N ILE A 99 17.58 -5.57 -6.26
CA ILE A 99 16.75 -4.51 -6.82
C ILE A 99 17.59 -3.24 -6.94
N ASN A 100 17.56 -2.61 -8.11
CA ASN A 100 18.15 -1.29 -8.32
C ASN A 100 17.37 -0.24 -7.52
N VAL A 101 18.01 0.39 -6.54
CA VAL A 101 17.37 1.37 -5.62
C VAL A 101 16.77 2.58 -6.37
N LYS A 102 17.38 3.02 -7.48
CA LYS A 102 16.91 4.19 -8.24
C LYS A 102 15.67 3.88 -9.08
N THR A 103 15.60 2.69 -9.66
CA THR A 103 14.52 2.33 -10.58
C THR A 103 13.49 1.41 -9.94
N MET A 104 13.77 0.89 -8.75
CA MET A 104 13.00 -0.14 -8.04
C MET A 104 12.70 -1.36 -8.89
N LYS A 105 13.56 -1.64 -9.89
CA LYS A 105 13.44 -2.77 -10.80
C LYS A 105 14.50 -3.82 -10.48
N ARG A 106 14.14 -5.07 -10.75
CA ARG A 106 15.07 -6.20 -10.76
C ARG A 106 15.96 -6.13 -12.01
N ALA A 107 16.96 -7.02 -12.09
CA ALA A 107 17.81 -7.19 -13.27
C ALA A 107 16.97 -7.42 -14.55
N ASP A 108 15.89 -8.19 -14.44
CA ASP A 108 14.96 -8.51 -15.54
C ASP A 108 14.09 -7.32 -15.98
N GLY A 109 14.25 -6.14 -15.36
CA GLY A 109 13.47 -4.94 -15.66
C GLY A 109 12.06 -4.90 -15.08
N THR A 110 11.63 -5.96 -14.41
CA THR A 110 10.32 -6.11 -13.75
C THR A 110 10.32 -5.54 -12.32
N TYR A 111 9.17 -5.01 -11.89
CA TYR A 111 8.98 -4.51 -10.52
C TYR A 111 8.81 -5.67 -9.51
N PRO A 112 9.26 -5.52 -8.26
CA PRO A 112 9.05 -6.51 -7.22
C PRO A 112 7.55 -6.82 -6.99
N PRO A 113 7.19 -8.06 -6.63
CA PRO A 113 5.79 -8.48 -6.44
C PRO A 113 5.12 -7.80 -5.25
N TRP A 114 5.90 -7.40 -4.24
CA TRP A 114 5.42 -6.63 -3.09
C TRP A 114 5.18 -5.15 -3.39
N LEU A 115 5.62 -4.65 -4.55
CA LEU A 115 5.40 -3.27 -4.94
C LEU A 115 3.97 -3.11 -5.46
N SER A 116 3.19 -2.25 -4.80
CA SER A 116 1.79 -2.00 -5.16
C SER A 116 1.65 -1.42 -6.57
N GLY A 117 0.51 -1.68 -7.23
CA GLY A 117 0.24 -1.16 -8.58
C GLY A 117 0.27 0.38 -8.65
N THR A 118 -0.17 1.06 -7.59
CA THR A 118 -0.13 2.53 -7.49
C THR A 118 1.30 3.05 -7.44
N GLN A 119 2.18 2.41 -6.66
CA GLN A 119 3.61 2.77 -6.59
C GLN A 119 4.32 2.51 -7.93
N ARG A 120 4.03 1.39 -8.61
CA ARG A 120 4.54 1.10 -9.96
C ARG A 120 4.18 2.21 -10.96
N ASN A 121 2.93 2.67 -10.94
CA ASN A 121 2.46 3.73 -11.83
C ASN A 121 3.13 5.08 -11.55
N LYS A 122 3.32 5.44 -10.27
CA LYS A 122 4.05 6.66 -9.88
C LYS A 122 5.49 6.64 -10.38
N LEU A 123 6.23 5.56 -10.12
CA LEU A 123 7.62 5.40 -10.57
C LEU A 123 7.75 5.41 -12.10
N SER A 124 6.82 4.76 -12.80
CA SER A 124 6.76 4.78 -14.27
C SER A 124 6.62 6.20 -14.82
N LYS A 125 5.74 7.03 -14.24
CA LYS A 125 5.56 8.43 -14.64
C LYS A 125 6.82 9.26 -14.41
N ILE A 126 7.44 9.15 -13.23
CA ILE A 126 8.69 9.86 -12.88
C ILE A 126 9.81 9.47 -13.87
N ASN A 127 9.98 8.17 -14.12
CA ASN A 127 11.01 7.68 -15.04
C ASN A 127 10.76 8.13 -16.50
N LYS A 128 9.49 8.14 -16.96
CA LYS A 128 9.13 8.66 -18.29
C LYS A 128 9.41 10.16 -18.40
N ALA A 129 9.08 10.95 -17.38
CA ALA A 129 9.37 12.39 -17.34
C ALA A 129 10.88 12.67 -17.36
N ALA A 130 11.66 11.94 -16.56
CA ALA A 130 13.12 12.06 -16.54
C ALA A 130 13.74 11.73 -17.91
N LYS A 131 13.25 10.69 -18.59
CA LYS A 131 13.68 10.35 -19.97
C LYS A 131 13.35 11.47 -20.96
N LYS A 132 12.15 12.05 -20.90
CA LYS A 132 11.77 13.19 -21.75
C LYS A 132 12.69 14.40 -21.51
N LYS A 133 12.97 14.76 -20.25
CA LYS A 133 13.88 15.86 -19.91
C LYS A 133 15.31 15.61 -20.42
N LYS A 134 15.81 14.37 -20.35
CA LYS A 134 17.13 14.00 -20.89
C LYS A 134 17.19 14.17 -22.41
N LYS A 135 16.15 13.74 -23.14
CA LYS A 135 16.08 13.91 -24.61
C LYS A 135 16.04 15.39 -25.03
N LEU A 136 15.25 16.21 -24.33
CA LEU A 136 15.20 17.65 -24.59
C LEU A 136 16.56 18.32 -24.34
N ARG A 137 17.26 17.93 -23.27
CA ARG A 137 18.62 18.42 -23.00
C ARG A 137 19.63 17.98 -24.06
N ALA A 138 19.53 16.75 -24.57
CA ALA A 138 20.41 16.26 -25.62
C ALA A 138 20.17 16.96 -26.97
N LYS A 139 18.91 17.32 -27.28
CA LYS A 139 18.56 18.08 -28.50
C LYS A 139 18.95 19.55 -28.45
N LYS A 140 19.14 20.12 -27.25
CA LYS A 140 19.58 21.51 -27.05
C LYS A 140 21.11 21.67 -27.05
N ARG A 141 21.85 20.57 -26.96
CA ARG A 141 23.32 20.55 -27.13
C ARG A 141 23.63 20.36 -28.60
#